data_AF-A0AAU7CU35-F1
#
_entry.id   AF-A0AAU7CU35-F1
#
_cell.length_a   1.000
_cell.length_b   1.000
_cell.length_c   1.000
_cell.angle_alpha   90.00
_cell.angle_beta   90.00
_cell.angle_gamma   90.00
#
_symmetry.space_group_name_H-M   'P 1'
#
loop_
_entity.id
_entity.type
_entity.pdbx_description
1 polymer ?
#
loop_
_entity_poly.entity_id
_entity_poly.type
_entity_poly.pdbx_seq_one_letter_code
_entity_poly.pdbx_strand_id
1 'polypeptide(L)'
;MTTTTDVSRRDAFALIAGAATGLLAPGSETPAEEKTISPAKFDYDAVIVGGGPSGLSAALVLGRSCRKVLVCDEGKPRNHASPAVHSDFSRDGIKPAELFTVGREQLEPYGVEFRDARVTDAKKVESVRPEG
;
A
#
# COMPACT_ATOMS: atom_id res chain seq x y z
N MET A 1 -21.30 -32.91 15.57
CA MET A 1 -21.14 -31.54 16.08
C MET A 1 -19.80 -31.03 15.56
N THR A 2 -19.81 -30.57 14.31
CA THR A 2 -18.61 -30.16 13.57
C THR A 2 -18.40 -28.67 13.81
N THR A 3 -17.34 -28.35 14.56
CA THR A 3 -16.92 -26.97 14.82
C THR A 3 -16.27 -26.42 13.55
N THR A 4 -17.03 -25.68 12.77
CA THR A 4 -16.50 -24.85 11.68
C THR A 4 -15.70 -23.70 12.31
N THR A 5 -14.38 -23.83 12.32
CA THR A 5 -13.49 -22.76 12.77
C THR A 5 -13.33 -21.75 11.63
N ASP A 6 -13.93 -20.59 11.83
CA ASP A 6 -13.85 -19.42 10.96
C ASP A 6 -12.39 -18.99 10.77
N VAL A 7 -11.87 -19.15 9.55
CA VAL A 7 -10.49 -18.79 9.19
C VAL A 7 -10.44 -17.28 8.93
N SER A 8 -10.19 -16.52 9.99
CA SER A 8 -9.99 -15.07 9.93
C SER A 8 -8.78 -14.73 9.05
N ARG A 9 -9.04 -14.14 7.89
CA ARG A 9 -8.12 -13.76 6.79
C ARG A 9 -7.08 -12.68 7.14
N ARG A 10 -6.42 -12.77 8.29
CA ARG A 10 -5.47 -11.76 8.78
C ARG A 10 -4.01 -12.20 8.59
N ASP A 11 -3.56 -12.34 7.34
CA ASP A 11 -2.13 -12.53 7.01
C ASP A 11 -1.75 -11.51 5.91
N ALA A 12 -1.16 -10.37 6.28
CA ALA A 12 0.29 -10.13 6.44
C ALA A 12 0.96 -9.65 5.13
N PHE A 13 1.23 -8.35 5.05
CA PHE A 13 2.10 -7.73 4.04
C PHE A 13 3.15 -6.85 4.73
N ALA A 14 4.43 -7.19 4.58
CA ALA A 14 5.55 -6.33 4.95
C ALA A 14 6.07 -5.65 3.68
N LEU A 15 6.06 -4.32 3.67
CA LEU A 15 6.59 -3.52 2.59
C LEU A 15 7.84 -2.81 3.13
N ILE A 16 9.02 -3.30 2.75
CA ILE A 16 10.29 -2.65 3.05
C ILE A 16 10.61 -1.77 1.85
N ALA A 17 10.28 -0.48 1.93
CA ALA A 17 10.73 0.50 0.95
C ALA A 17 12.21 0.80 1.20
N GLY A 18 13.10 0.06 0.51
CA GLY A 18 14.53 0.34 0.51
C GLY A 18 14.87 1.44 -0.50
N ALA A 19 15.26 2.62 -0.02
CA ALA A 19 16.00 3.60 -0.82
C ALA A 19 17.49 3.26 -0.75
N ALA A 20 18.03 2.68 -1.82
CA ALA A 20 19.47 2.40 -1.93
C ALA A 20 20.11 3.42 -2.88
N THR A 21 20.78 4.43 -2.33
CA THR A 21 21.76 5.25 -3.06
C THR A 21 23.13 4.76 -2.63
N GLY A 22 23.82 4.04 -3.51
CA GLY A 22 25.09 3.38 -3.20
C GLY A 22 26.32 4.28 -3.33
N LEU A 23 27.33 3.98 -2.53
CA LEU A 23 28.73 3.92 -2.95
C LEU A 23 29.48 2.94 -2.02
N LEU A 24 29.92 1.80 -2.56
CA LEU A 24 30.56 0.70 -1.82
C LEU A 24 32.09 0.85 -1.91
N ALA A 25 32.76 0.88 -0.76
CA ALA A 25 34.19 0.56 -0.65
C ALA A 25 34.33 -0.89 -0.14
N PRO A 26 35.31 -1.69 -0.63
CA PRO A 26 35.41 -3.09 -0.27
C PRO A 26 36.23 -3.29 1.01
N GLY A 27 35.78 -4.20 1.88
CA GLY A 27 36.63 -4.83 2.89
C GLY A 27 36.34 -4.47 4.35
N SER A 28 35.33 -5.14 4.92
CA SER A 28 35.36 -5.69 6.27
C SER A 28 34.05 -6.44 6.49
N GLU A 29 34.08 -7.77 6.35
CA GLU A 29 32.95 -8.63 6.74
C GLU A 29 32.85 -8.64 8.27
N THR A 30 32.09 -7.70 8.83
CA THR A 30 31.53 -7.86 10.17
C THR A 30 30.45 -8.93 10.11
N PRO A 31 30.43 -9.92 11.01
CA PRO A 31 29.35 -10.91 11.07
C PRO A 31 28.03 -10.17 11.21
N ALA A 32 27.12 -10.40 10.27
CA ALA A 32 25.79 -9.83 10.29
C ALA A 32 25.10 -10.27 11.58
N GLU A 33 24.93 -9.32 12.49
CA GLU A 33 24.10 -9.47 13.68
C GLU A 33 22.71 -9.89 13.22
N GLU A 34 22.36 -11.16 13.51
CA GLU A 34 21.05 -11.72 13.24
C GLU A 34 20.05 -11.01 14.14
N LYS A 35 19.58 -9.85 13.67
CA LYS A 35 18.62 -9.01 14.38
C LYS A 35 17.35 -9.83 14.54
N THR A 36 17.18 -10.40 15.73
CA THR A 36 15.99 -11.15 16.13
C THR A 36 14.76 -10.31 15.78
N ILE A 37 14.04 -10.71 14.74
CA ILE A 37 12.82 -10.04 14.32
C ILE A 37 11.77 -10.39 15.37
N SER A 38 11.55 -9.50 16.33
CA SER A 38 10.34 -9.55 17.17
C SER A 38 9.12 -9.66 16.26
N PRO A 39 8.05 -10.40 16.64
CA PRO A 39 6.88 -10.59 15.78
C PRO A 39 6.41 -9.22 15.28
N ALA A 40 6.51 -9.01 13.97
CA ALA A 40 6.26 -7.70 13.37
C ALA A 40 4.78 -7.36 13.55
N LYS A 41 4.49 -6.46 14.50
CA LYS A 41 3.16 -5.88 14.63
C LYS A 41 2.97 -4.94 13.44
N PHE A 42 2.06 -5.28 12.53
CA PHE A 42 1.75 -4.42 11.39
C PHE A 42 0.69 -3.41 11.79
N ASP A 43 0.99 -2.12 11.61
CA ASP A 43 0.08 -1.02 11.93
C ASP A 43 -1.04 -0.84 10.90
N TYR A 44 -1.00 -1.55 9.76
CA TYR A 44 -1.96 -1.46 8.66
C TYR A 44 -2.52 -2.84 8.31
N ASP A 45 -3.81 -2.90 7.96
CA ASP A 45 -4.45 -4.10 7.41
C ASP A 45 -4.09 -4.31 5.93
N ALA A 46 -3.84 -3.22 5.20
CA ALA A 46 -3.47 -3.26 3.79
C ALA A 46 -2.56 -2.09 3.40
N VAL A 47 -1.60 -2.37 2.53
CA VAL A 47 -0.80 -1.34 1.85
C VAL A 47 -1.04 -1.46 0.36
N ILE A 48 -1.48 -0.37 -0.26
CA ILE A 48 -1.75 -0.26 -1.68
C ILE A 48 -0.58 0.46 -2.35
N VAL A 49 -0.01 -0.17 -3.37
CA VAL A 49 1.05 0.43 -4.18
C VAL A 49 0.46 1.01 -5.45
N GLY A 50 0.43 2.34 -5.53
CA GLY A 50 -0.11 3.12 -6.64
C GLY A 50 -1.40 3.85 -6.26
N GLY A 51 -1.44 5.15 -6.54
CA GLY A 51 -2.57 6.06 -6.31
C GLY A 51 -3.40 6.34 -7.55
N GLY A 52 -3.36 5.45 -8.55
CA GLY A 52 -4.18 5.53 -9.75
C GLY A 52 -5.63 5.07 -9.54
N PRO A 53 -6.43 4.91 -10.60
CA PRO A 53 -7.85 4.58 -10.47
C PRO A 53 -8.10 3.24 -9.75
N SER A 54 -7.26 2.24 -10.01
CA SER A 54 -7.33 0.93 -9.34
C SER A 54 -6.99 1.02 -7.86
N GLY A 55 -5.92 1.75 -7.50
CA GLY A 55 -5.49 1.90 -6.12
C GLY A 55 -6.49 2.69 -5.28
N LEU A 56 -7.02 3.79 -5.82
CA LEU A 56 -8.06 4.59 -5.16
C LEU A 56 -9.37 3.79 -5.01
N SER A 57 -9.76 3.01 -6.01
CA SER A 57 -10.93 2.13 -5.92
C SER A 57 -10.76 1.04 -4.85
N ALA A 58 -9.58 0.40 -4.79
CA ALA A 58 -9.28 -0.59 -3.76
C ALA A 58 -9.27 0.04 -2.35
N ALA A 59 -8.66 1.22 -2.20
CA ALA A 59 -8.63 1.98 -0.96
C ALA A 59 -10.04 2.33 -0.48
N LEU A 60 -10.93 2.71 -1.40
CA LEU A 60 -12.32 3.05 -1.09
C LEU A 60 -13.07 1.85 -0.50
N VAL A 61 -12.95 0.69 -1.14
CA VAL A 61 -13.61 -0.54 -0.68
C VAL A 61 -13.06 -0.98 0.69
N LEU A 62 -11.75 -0.94 0.88
CA LEU A 62 -11.11 -1.35 2.13
C LEU A 62 -11.38 -0.36 3.28
N GLY A 63 -11.28 0.95 3.02
CA GLY A 63 -11.59 1.99 4.00
C GLY A 63 -13.05 1.92 4.46
N ARG A 64 -13.99 1.71 3.53
CA ARG A 64 -15.41 1.45 3.86
C ARG A 64 -15.64 0.18 4.66
N SER A 65 -14.71 -0.76 4.61
CA SER A 65 -14.72 -2.01 5.38
C SER A 65 -14.01 -1.89 6.73
N CYS A 66 -13.77 -0.65 7.21
CA CYS A 66 -13.08 -0.35 8.46
C CYS A 66 -11.67 -0.94 8.55
N ARG A 67 -10.96 -1.04 7.42
CA ARG A 67 -9.56 -1.46 7.36
C ARG A 67 -8.65 -0.26 7.50
N LYS A 68 -7.55 -0.41 8.23
CA LYS A 68 -6.48 0.59 8.27
C LYS A 68 -5.61 0.45 7.03
N VAL A 69 -5.73 1.39 6.10
CA VAL A 69 -5.12 1.32 4.76
C VAL A 69 -4.08 2.42 4.59
N LEU A 70 -2.94 2.06 3.99
CA LEU A 70 -1.92 2.99 3.51
C LEU A 70 -1.83 2.91 1.98
N VAL A 71 -1.91 4.06 1.29
CA VAL A 71 -1.65 4.17 -0.15
C VAL A 71 -0.27 4.81 -0.36
N CYS A 72 0.64 4.08 -0.98
CA CYS A 72 1.95 4.59 -1.39
C CYS A 72 1.93 4.91 -2.89
N ASP A 73 2.15 6.17 -3.26
CA ASP A 73 2.11 6.60 -4.65
C ASP A 73 3.26 7.57 -4.97
N GLU A 74 3.81 7.49 -6.18
CA GLU A 74 4.89 8.41 -6.62
C GLU A 74 4.36 9.62 -7.40
N GLY A 75 3.03 9.77 -7.55
CA GLY A 75 2.44 10.90 -8.26
C GLY A 75 2.75 10.94 -9.75
N LYS A 76 3.09 9.80 -10.37
CA LYS A 76 3.43 9.69 -11.81
C LYS A 76 2.37 8.87 -12.57
N PRO A 77 1.13 9.37 -12.71
CA PRO A 77 0.10 8.61 -13.39
C PRO A 77 0.41 8.45 -14.89
N ARG A 78 0.09 7.29 -15.43
CA ARG A 78 0.33 6.93 -16.84
C ARG A 78 -0.32 7.91 -17.83
N ASN A 79 -1.45 8.51 -17.46
CA ASN A 79 -2.22 9.41 -18.29
C ASN A 79 -2.01 10.90 -17.98
N HIS A 80 -0.95 11.30 -17.26
CA HIS A 80 -0.72 12.71 -16.88
C HIS A 80 -0.71 13.68 -18.07
N ALA A 81 -0.23 13.25 -19.24
CA ALA A 81 -0.17 14.06 -20.46
C ALA A 81 -1.50 14.06 -21.25
N SER A 82 -2.48 13.24 -20.85
CA SER A 82 -3.77 13.19 -21.54
C SER A 82 -4.58 14.46 -21.25
N PRO A 83 -5.19 15.08 -22.27
CA PRO A 83 -6.03 16.26 -22.05
C PRO A 83 -7.30 15.93 -21.25
N ALA A 84 -7.80 14.70 -21.35
CA ALA A 84 -9.00 14.24 -20.69
C ALA A 84 -8.98 12.72 -20.43
N VAL A 85 -9.84 12.28 -19.52
CA VAL A 85 -10.25 10.89 -19.33
C VAL A 85 -11.62 10.71 -19.99
N HIS A 86 -11.76 9.64 -20.78
CA HIS A 86 -13.02 9.29 -21.42
C HIS A 86 -13.51 7.93 -20.95
N SER A 87 -14.80 7.65 -21.15
CA SER A 87 -15.45 6.40 -20.74
C SER A 87 -15.49 6.19 -19.21
N ASP A 88 -15.34 7.27 -18.43
CA ASP A 88 -15.80 7.29 -17.04
C ASP A 88 -17.27 7.71 -17.03
N PHE A 89 -18.16 6.82 -16.61
CA PHE A 89 -19.62 7.02 -16.75
C PHE A 89 -20.15 8.31 -16.10
N SER A 90 -19.45 8.83 -15.09
CA SER A 90 -19.87 10.00 -14.32
C SER A 90 -19.08 11.26 -14.64
N ARG A 91 -17.89 11.11 -15.24
CA ARG A 91 -16.87 12.14 -15.38
C ARG A 91 -16.21 12.12 -16.75
N ASP A 92 -16.98 11.81 -17.80
CA ASP A 92 -16.46 11.84 -19.16
C ASP A 92 -15.93 13.23 -19.52
N GLY A 93 -14.68 13.29 -20.01
CA GLY A 93 -13.99 14.54 -20.33
C GLY A 93 -13.22 15.19 -19.18
N ILE A 94 -13.23 14.63 -17.96
CA ILE A 94 -12.49 15.20 -16.83
C ILE A 94 -10.98 15.19 -17.05
N LYS A 95 -10.26 16.19 -16.52
CA LYS A 95 -8.80 16.18 -16.52
C LYS A 95 -8.28 15.05 -15.63
N PRO A 96 -7.21 14.32 -16.02
CA PRO A 96 -6.64 13.26 -15.19
C PRO A 96 -6.29 13.69 -13.77
N ALA A 97 -5.65 14.86 -13.61
CA ALA A 97 -5.28 15.38 -12.29
C ALA A 97 -6.51 15.62 -11.39
N GLU A 98 -7.58 16.16 -11.95
CA GLU A 98 -8.83 16.43 -11.24
C GLU A 98 -9.53 15.14 -10.82
N LEU A 99 -9.53 14.11 -11.68
CA LEU A 99 -10.06 12.79 -11.33
C LEU A 99 -9.34 12.19 -10.11
N PHE A 100 -8.02 12.33 -10.03
CA PHE A 100 -7.24 11.85 -8.89
C PHE A 100 -7.49 12.68 -7.62
N THR A 101 -7.63 14.00 -7.74
CA THR A 101 -8.02 14.87 -6.62
C THR A 101 -9.36 14.43 -6.04
N VAL A 102 -10.39 14.28 -6.88
CA VAL A 102 -11.73 13.84 -6.46
C VAL A 102 -11.68 12.45 -5.83
N GLY A 103 -10.89 11.53 -6.40
CA GLY A 103 -10.74 10.19 -5.82
C GLY A 103 -10.08 10.21 -4.44
N ARG A 104 -9.12 11.11 -4.18
CA ARG A 104 -8.50 11.29 -2.85
C ARG A 104 -9.48 11.94 -1.86
N GLU A 105 -10.21 12.97 -2.27
CA GLU A 105 -11.25 13.61 -1.44
C GLU A 105 -12.33 12.61 -0.98
N GLN A 106 -12.74 11.69 -1.86
CA GLN A 106 -13.68 10.62 -1.51
C GLN A 106 -13.17 9.65 -0.43
N LEU A 107 -11.85 9.61 -0.20
CA LEU A 107 -11.22 8.72 0.78
C LEU A 107 -11.03 9.37 2.15
N GLU A 108 -11.13 10.70 2.26
CA GLU A 108 -10.98 11.43 3.53
C GLU A 108 -11.91 10.92 4.64
N PRO A 109 -13.21 10.62 4.40
CA PRO A 109 -14.10 10.15 5.46
C PRO A 109 -13.75 8.78 6.03
N TYR A 110 -12.89 8.01 5.35
CA TYR A 110 -12.53 6.65 5.74
C TYR A 110 -11.15 6.54 6.40
N GLY A 111 -10.47 7.66 6.64
CA GLY A 111 -9.17 7.68 7.31
C GLY A 111 -8.07 6.91 6.57
N VAL A 112 -8.16 6.82 5.23
CA VAL A 112 -7.10 6.23 4.41
C VAL A 112 -5.88 7.15 4.44
N GLU A 113 -4.72 6.58 4.79
CA GLU A 113 -3.47 7.33 4.82
C GLU A 113 -2.79 7.31 3.45
N PHE A 114 -2.17 8.42 3.08
CA PHE A 114 -1.38 8.54 1.84
C PHE A 114 0.08 8.81 2.17
N ARG A 115 0.98 8.21 1.41
CA ARG A 115 2.40 8.53 1.40
C ARG A 115 2.90 8.71 -0.01
N ASP A 116 3.55 9.85 -0.24
CA ASP A 116 4.24 10.12 -1.48
C ASP A 116 5.57 9.35 -1.49
N ALA A 117 5.53 8.14 -2.04
CA ALA A 117 6.62 7.19 -1.99
C ALA A 117 6.62 6.27 -3.21
N ARG A 118 7.80 6.06 -3.80
CA ARG A 118 8.04 4.96 -4.74
C ARG A 118 8.35 3.69 -3.96
N VAL A 119 7.52 2.67 -4.13
CA VAL A 119 7.81 1.33 -3.63
C VAL A 119 8.76 0.62 -4.59
N THR A 120 9.86 0.09 -4.06
CA THR A 120 10.92 -0.58 -4.83
C THR A 120 10.97 -2.08 -4.62
N ASP A 121 10.51 -2.57 -3.47
CA ASP A 121 10.56 -3.98 -3.10
C ASP A 121 9.39 -4.34 -2.16
N ALA A 122 8.98 -5.60 -2.20
CA ALA A 122 8.00 -6.17 -1.29
C ALA A 122 8.36 -7.64 -1.04
N LYS A 123 8.47 -8.01 0.23
CA LYS A 123 8.83 -9.38 0.64
C LYS A 123 7.77 -9.93 1.55
N LYS A 124 7.37 -11.17 1.29
CA LYS A 124 6.59 -11.92 2.26
C LYS A 124 7.48 -12.19 3.47
N VAL A 125 6.99 -11.82 4.64
CA VAL A 125 7.59 -12.23 5.91
C VAL A 125 6.66 -13.21 6.58
N GLU A 126 7.21 -14.19 7.29
CA GLU A 126 6.40 -15.09 8.08
C GLU A 126 5.77 -14.32 9.24
N SER A 127 4.45 -14.42 9.38
CA SER A 127 3.75 -13.90 10.55
C SER A 127 3.96 -14.88 11.69
N VAL A 128 4.67 -14.46 12.74
CA VAL A 128 4.64 -15.18 14.01
C VAL A 128 3.33 -14.79 14.69
N ARG A 129 2.41 -15.76 14.80
CA ARG A 129 1.16 -15.59 15.54
C ARG A 129 1.51 -15.17 16.97
N PRO A 130 1.00 -14.05 17.50
CA PRO A 130 1.13 -13.80 18.93
C PRO A 130 0.37 -14.91 19.65
N GLU A 131 1.09 -15.75 20.39
CA GLU A 131 0.54 -16.78 21.25
C GLU A 131 -0.50 -16.13 22.19
N GLY A 132 -1.73 -16.61 22.10
CA GLY A 132 -2.89 -16.17 22.87
C GLY A 132 -3.94 -17.25 22.82
#